data_AF-A0A2K3D7Y8-F1
#
_entry.id   AF-A0A2K3D7Y8-F1
#
_cell.length_a   1.000
_cell.length_b   1.000
_cell.length_c   1.000
_cell.angle_alpha   90.00
_cell.angle_beta   90.00
_cell.angle_gamma   90.00
#
_symmetry.space_group_name_H-M   'P 1'
#
loop_
_entity.id
_entity.type
_entity.pdbx_description
1 polymer ?
#
loop_
_entity_poly.entity_id
_entity_poly.type
_entity_poly.pdbx_seq_one_letter_code
_entity_poly.pdbx_strand_id
1 'polypeptide(L)'
;MEGQATITVVAFEPGSKELRWRGKLFNTDLFFVGEHFFQLKEMGPKKTLLLHGEDFKGCLVPLLGGMLKDTEKGFLDFNQGLKRAAEQQK
;
A
#
# COMPACT_ATOMS: atom_id res chain seq x y z
N MET A 1 -18.47 10.82 -16.80
CA MET A 1 -18.28 9.36 -16.61
C MET A 1 -17.59 9.19 -15.27
N GLU A 2 -18.33 8.79 -14.24
CA GLU A 2 -17.74 8.44 -12.95
C GLU A 2 -16.89 7.18 -13.14
N GLY A 3 -15.58 7.34 -13.31
CA GLY A 3 -14.67 6.21 -13.31
C GLY A 3 -14.63 5.62 -11.91
N GLN A 4 -15.39 4.56 -11.66
CA GLN A 4 -15.38 3.89 -10.37
C GLN A 4 -14.01 3.23 -10.16
N ALA A 5 -13.25 3.77 -9.20
CA ALA A 5 -12.09 3.09 -8.66
C ALA A 5 -12.59 1.99 -7.71
N THR A 6 -12.10 0.76 -7.90
CA THR A 6 -12.45 -0.36 -7.01
C THR A 6 -11.28 -0.68 -6.10
N ILE A 7 -11.58 -1.01 -4.85
CA ILE A 7 -10.61 -1.50 -3.87
C ILE A 7 -11.04 -2.92 -3.47
N THR A 8 -10.13 -3.87 -3.55
CA THR A 8 -10.38 -5.26 -3.16
C THR A 8 -9.24 -5.75 -2.28
N VAL A 9 -9.56 -6.29 -1.10
CA VAL A 9 -8.56 -6.96 -0.26
C VAL A 9 -8.17 -8.26 -0.96
N VAL A 10 -6.88 -8.41 -1.25
CA VAL A 10 -6.30 -9.56 -1.97
C VAL A 10 -5.69 -10.57 -1.01
N ALA A 11 -5.16 -10.10 0.12
CA ALA A 11 -4.69 -10.95 1.19
C ALA A 11 -5.02 -10.32 2.54
N PHE A 12 -5.79 -11.07 3.34
CA PHE A 12 -6.01 -10.80 4.75
C PHE A 12 -6.36 -12.12 5.43
N GLU A 13 -5.41 -12.68 6.17
CA GLU A 13 -5.66 -13.83 7.03
C GLU A 13 -5.41 -13.40 8.48
N PRO A 14 -6.36 -13.61 9.41
CA PRO A 14 -6.17 -13.28 10.82
C PRO A 14 -4.92 -13.99 11.38
N GLY A 15 -3.92 -13.24 11.84
CA GLY A 15 -2.62 -13.76 12.28
C GLY A 15 -1.54 -13.79 11.19
N SER A 16 -1.90 -13.51 9.94
CA SER A 16 -0.90 -13.27 8.89
C SER A 16 -0.19 -11.95 9.11
N LYS A 17 1.08 -11.92 8.70
CA LYS A 17 1.92 -10.74 8.74
C LYS A 17 1.74 -9.87 7.49
N GLU A 18 0.69 -10.05 6.70
CA GLU A 18 0.49 -9.30 5.45
C GLU A 18 -0.95 -8.82 5.30
N LEU A 19 -1.09 -7.54 4.96
CA LEU A 19 -2.31 -6.95 4.43
C LEU A 19 -2.02 -6.47 3.02
N ARG A 20 -2.79 -6.94 2.03
CA ARG A 20 -2.65 -6.49 0.64
C ARG A 20 -4.01 -6.16 0.04
N TRP A 21 -4.10 -5.03 -0.66
CA TRP A 21 -5.29 -4.66 -1.41
C TRP A 21 -4.92 -4.16 -2.81
N ARG A 22 -5.85 -4.34 -3.74
CA ARG A 22 -5.71 -3.97 -5.14
C ARG A 22 -6.69 -2.84 -5.46
N GLY A 23 -6.14 -1.73 -5.92
CA GLY A 23 -6.86 -0.62 -6.55
C GLY A 23 -6.87 -0.77 -8.07
N LYS A 24 -8.01 -0.52 -8.72
CA LYS A 24 -8.13 -0.50 -10.19
C LYS A 24 -8.80 0.77 -10.67
N LEU A 25 -8.34 1.35 -11.78
CA LEU A 25 -9.05 2.44 -12.47
C LEU A 25 -10.02 1.89 -13.52
N PHE A 26 -11.19 2.52 -13.65
CA PHE A 26 -12.25 2.16 -14.61
C PHE A 26 -12.67 0.69 -14.56
N ASN A 27 -12.47 0.03 -13.42
CA ASN A 27 -12.73 -1.39 -13.20
C ASN A 27 -12.08 -2.32 -14.25
N THR A 28 -10.93 -1.92 -14.82
CA THR A 28 -10.15 -2.72 -15.78
C THR A 28 -8.70 -2.83 -15.36
N ASP A 29 -8.07 -3.96 -15.71
CA ASP A 29 -6.66 -4.24 -15.39
C ASP A 29 -5.70 -3.62 -16.41
N LEU A 30 -6.24 -3.00 -17.48
CA LEU A 30 -5.45 -2.51 -18.60
C LEU A 30 -4.75 -1.17 -18.30
N PHE A 31 -5.48 -0.22 -17.70
CA PHE A 31 -5.01 1.16 -17.57
C PHE A 31 -4.06 1.33 -16.40
N PHE A 32 -4.52 0.96 -15.21
CA PHE A 32 -3.77 1.10 -13.98
C PHE A 32 -4.31 0.15 -12.92
N VAL A 33 -3.40 -0.63 -12.35
CA VAL A 33 -3.61 -1.47 -11.18
C VAL A 33 -2.52 -1.13 -10.17
N GLY A 34 -2.91 -0.77 -8.96
CA GLY A 34 -2.02 -0.60 -7.82
C GLY A 34 -2.26 -1.72 -6.81
N GLU A 35 -1.27 -2.55 -6.52
CA GLU A 35 -1.33 -3.55 -5.45
C GLU A 35 -0.54 -3.06 -4.25
N HIS A 36 -1.26 -2.47 -3.30
CA HIS A 36 -0.69 -1.91 -2.09
C HIS A 36 -0.56 -2.99 -1.02
N PHE A 37 0.55 -3.00 -0.29
CA PHE A 37 0.78 -3.98 0.76
C PHE A 37 1.44 -3.39 2.01
N PHE A 38 1.14 -4.04 3.13
CA PHE A 38 1.88 -3.97 4.38
C PHE A 38 2.34 -5.37 4.75
N GLN A 39 3.62 -5.55 5.00
CA GLN A 39 4.19 -6.79 5.52
C GLN A 39 4.92 -6.52 6.83
N LEU A 40 4.63 -7.32 7.85
CA LEU A 40 5.27 -7.27 9.16
C LEU A 40 6.36 -8.35 9.23
N LYS A 41 7.53 -7.99 9.73
CA LYS A 41 8.61 -8.93 10.01
C LYS A 41 9.03 -8.78 11.46
N GLU A 42 9.11 -9.88 12.18
CA GLU A 42 9.67 -9.88 13.53
C GLU A 42 11.16 -9.61 13.45
N MET A 43 11.65 -8.67 14.26
CA MET A 43 13.06 -8.26 14.31
C MET A 43 13.68 -8.49 15.70
N GLY A 44 12.99 -9.23 16.56
CA GLY A 44 13.39 -9.50 17.95
C GLY A 44 12.33 -9.08 18.97
N PRO A 45 12.64 -9.17 20.27
CA PRO A 45 11.70 -8.86 21.34
C PRO A 45 11.15 -7.44 21.19
N LYS A 46 9.82 -7.33 21.12
CA LYS A 46 9.08 -6.06 21.00
C LYS A 46 9.49 -5.20 19.79
N LYS A 47 10.08 -5.79 18.74
CA LYS A 47 10.48 -5.07 17.54
C LYS A 47 9.90 -5.71 16.29
N THR A 48 9.21 -4.90 15.50
CA THR A 48 8.60 -5.29 14.23
C THR A 48 9.09 -4.34 13.15
N LEU A 49 9.51 -4.88 12.00
CA LEU A 49 9.74 -4.13 10.78
C LEU A 49 8.46 -4.14 9.95
N LEU A 50 7.97 -2.97 9.58
CA LEU A 50 6.94 -2.82 8.55
C LEU A 50 7.60 -2.57 7.20
N LEU A 51 7.32 -3.44 6.23
CA LEU A 51 7.56 -3.18 4.81
C LEU A 51 6.24 -2.68 4.21
N HIS A 52 6.31 -1.53 3.57
CA HIS A 52 5.17 -0.84 2.98
C HIS A 52 5.54 -0.46 1.55
N GLY A 53 4.71 -0.84 0.59
CA GLY A 53 4.89 -0.46 -0.81
C GLY A 53 3.62 -0.67 -1.62
N GLU A 54 3.72 -0.31 -2.90
CA GLU A 54 2.67 -0.50 -3.88
C GLU A 54 3.29 -0.93 -5.21
N ASP A 55 2.80 -2.04 -5.75
CA ASP A 55 3.21 -2.56 -7.05
C ASP A 55 2.27 -2.02 -8.14
N PHE A 56 2.80 -1.22 -9.06
CA PHE A 56 2.02 -0.63 -10.15
C PHE A 56 2.12 -1.45 -11.44
N LYS A 57 0.98 -1.68 -12.09
CA LYS A 57 0.86 -2.36 -13.41
C LYS A 57 -0.11 -1.60 -14.32
N GLY A 58 0.08 -1.69 -15.63
CA GLY A 58 -0.82 -1.11 -16.63
C GLY A 58 -0.13 -0.15 -17.61
N CYS A 59 -0.83 0.17 -18.70
CA CYS A 59 -0.25 0.96 -19.80
C CYS A 59 -0.04 2.45 -19.45
N LEU A 60 -0.71 2.97 -18.41
CA LEU A 60 -0.59 4.37 -18.00
C LEU A 60 0.49 4.61 -16.94
N VAL A 61 1.08 3.56 -16.35
CA VAL A 61 2.12 3.68 -15.31
C VAL A 61 3.30 4.57 -15.73
N PRO A 62 3.85 4.49 -16.96
CA PRO A 62 4.97 5.35 -17.36
C PRO A 62 4.67 6.86 -17.34
N LEU A 63 3.39 7.25 -17.44
CA LEU A 63 2.96 8.65 -17.45
C LEU A 63 2.86 9.23 -16.03
N LEU A 64 2.94 8.39 -14.99
CA LEU A 64 2.74 8.78 -13.59
C LEU A 64 4.05 9.10 -12.86
N GLY A 65 5.19 9.21 -13.56
CA GLY A 65 6.51 9.39 -12.93
C GLY A 65 6.63 10.57 -11.96
N GLY A 66 5.95 11.68 -12.21
CA GLY A 66 5.89 12.82 -11.28
C GLY A 66 5.09 12.52 -10.01
N MET A 67 3.94 11.86 -10.18
CA MET A 67 3.08 11.43 -9.07
C MET A 67 3.78 10.42 -8.16
N LEU A 68 4.67 9.56 -8.68
CA LEU A 68 5.42 8.59 -7.87
C LEU A 68 6.25 9.24 -6.75
N LYS A 69 6.80 10.44 -6.98
CA LYS A 69 7.56 11.18 -5.93
C LYS A 69 6.65 11.67 -4.81
N ASP A 70 5.46 12.15 -5.17
CA ASP A 70 4.45 12.58 -4.20
C ASP A 70 3.90 11.37 -3.42
N THR A 71 3.72 10.23 -4.08
CA THR A 71 3.36 8.95 -3.45
C THR A 71 4.43 8.52 -2.44
N GLU A 72 5.72 8.57 -2.79
CA GLU A 72 6.81 8.23 -1.87
C GLU A 72 6.78 9.12 -0.62
N LYS A 73 6.60 10.43 -0.79
CA LYS A 73 6.44 11.36 0.35
C LYS A 73 5.24 10.98 1.22
N GLY A 74 4.09 10.70 0.61
CA GLY A 74 2.90 10.25 1.31
C GLY A 74 3.13 8.95 2.10
N PHE A 75 3.88 8.00 1.54
CA PHE A 75 4.22 6.75 2.22
C PHE A 75 5.13 6.98 3.42
N LEU A 76 6.11 7.89 3.32
CA LEU A 76 6.97 8.27 4.44
C LEU A 76 6.17 8.90 5.57
N ASP A 77 5.30 9.87 5.26
CA ASP A 77 4.48 10.57 6.24
C ASP A 77 3.50 9.60 6.94
N PHE A 78 2.88 8.69 6.16
CA PHE A 78 2.03 7.62 6.67
C PHE A 78 2.81 6.68 7.61
N ASN A 79 4.00 6.22 7.20
CA ASN A 79 4.83 5.33 8.00
C ASN A 79 5.23 5.96 9.35
N GLN A 80 5.56 7.24 9.36
CA GLN A 80 5.85 7.96 10.59
C GLN A 80 4.62 8.07 11.51
N GLY A 81 3.45 8.37 10.94
CA GLY A 81 2.19 8.41 11.68
C GLY A 81 1.84 7.07 12.30
N LEU A 82 1.92 5.99 11.52
CA LEU A 82 1.64 4.64 11.96
C LEU A 82 2.61 4.18 13.05
N LYS A 83 3.91 4.45 12.89
CA LYS A 83 4.92 4.15 13.92
C LYS A 83 4.59 4.83 15.23
N ARG A 84 4.27 6.14 15.22
CA ARG A 84 3.86 6.87 16.42
C ARG A 84 2.63 6.25 17.06
N ALA A 85 1.58 5.97 16.30
CA ALA A 85 0.34 5.40 16.83
C ALA A 85 0.54 4.00 17.44
N ALA A 86 1.30 3.13 16.77
CA ALA A 86 1.54 1.77 17.23
C ALA A 86 2.47 1.70 18.46
N GLU A 87 3.45 2.59 18.57
CA GLU A 87 4.42 2.59 19.66
C GLU A 87 4.00 3.45 20.87
N GLN A 88 2.95 4.28 20.72
CA GLN A 88 2.38 5.07 21.81
C GLN A 88 1.30 4.33 22.59
N GLN A 89 0.75 3.23 22.07
CA GLN A 89 -0.16 2.38 22.84
C GLN A 89 0.64 1.64 23.94
N LYS A 90 0.44 2.06 25.18
CA LYS A 90 0.93 1.41 26.40
C LYS A 90 -0.03 0.32 26.86
#